data_AF-A0A151MQ14-F1
#
_entry.id   AF-A0A151MQ14-F1
#
_cell.length_a   1.000
_cell.length_b   1.000
_cell.length_c   1.000
_cell.angle_alpha   90.00
_cell.angle_beta   90.00
_cell.angle_gamma   90.00
#
_symmetry.space_group_name_H-M   'P 1'
#
loop_
_entity.id
_entity.type
_entity.pdbx_description
1 polymer ?
#
loop_
_entity_poly.entity_id
_entity_poly.type
_entity_poly.pdbx_seq_one_letter_code
_entity_poly.pdbx_strand_id
1 'polypeptide(L)'
;MGTFIKRNLVHKTEHEGSSTMEGMTGDNHTVDYDEVQKRETGKNTGNRCNLNMDLQVTTRTPEVAALFHLENKHHFDEFECSSDQYRKQDLFPKWHLPVKIAFALALLTFIYTFLRDVIYPFVTINENAFYKIPILVTNKVLPVVSITLLALVYLPGALAAGFQLYYGTKYKQFPQWLDKWMLSRKQFGLLSFFFATMHACYSLCYPMRRSYRYKLLNWSYQQVKQGKENAWIEHDVWRMEIYISLGILGLAMLAILAVTSVPSISHSLTWREFNFIQTNMGYLALMLCTIHALVFAWNKWIDINQFVWYTPPTFMLAVFLPIVVLLCKSALLVPCLRKRIQKIRCGWDVNTETDKTQMTSSFRYITFIFPAGLTMGPLARIGINDGQLLLGPFR
;
A
#
# COMPACT_ATOMS: atom_id res chain seq x y z
N MET A 1 11.08 -34.27 -25.67
CA MET A 1 12.31 -35.08 -25.87
C MET A 1 13.34 -34.63 -24.84
N GLY A 2 13.95 -35.53 -24.07
CA GLY A 2 14.88 -35.15 -22.98
C GLY A 2 14.81 -36.13 -21.80
N THR A 3 15.56 -37.24 -21.90
CA THR A 3 15.44 -38.39 -20.99
C THR A 3 16.20 -38.16 -19.68
N PHE A 4 15.49 -38.18 -18.54
CA PHE A 4 16.11 -38.10 -17.21
C PHE A 4 16.64 -39.47 -16.78
N ILE A 5 17.95 -39.71 -16.97
CA ILE A 5 18.60 -40.95 -16.55
C ILE A 5 18.88 -40.90 -15.04
N LYS A 6 18.18 -41.73 -14.25
CA LYS A 6 18.59 -42.07 -12.87
C LYS A 6 20.00 -42.68 -12.89
N ARG A 7 20.88 -42.22 -12.00
CA ARG A 7 22.04 -43.00 -11.54
C ARG A 7 22.05 -43.02 -10.02
N ASN A 8 22.03 -44.23 -9.47
CA ASN A 8 22.27 -44.46 -8.05
C ASN A 8 23.76 -44.20 -7.78
N LEU A 9 24.09 -43.55 -6.66
CA LEU A 9 25.45 -43.49 -6.14
C LEU A 9 25.56 -44.48 -4.98
N VAL A 10 26.44 -45.46 -5.14
CA VAL A 10 26.77 -46.43 -4.09
C VAL A 10 27.72 -45.75 -3.11
N HIS A 11 27.32 -45.67 -1.84
CA HIS A 11 28.26 -45.34 -0.77
C HIS A 11 29.17 -46.55 -0.51
N LYS A 12 30.49 -46.36 -0.65
CA LYS A 12 31.49 -47.19 0.03
C LYS A 12 32.28 -46.29 0.98
N THR A 13 32.30 -46.65 2.25
CA THR A 13 33.08 -45.98 3.31
C THR A 13 33.65 -47.05 4.23
N GLU A 14 34.95 -47.30 4.07
CA GLU A 14 35.76 -48.10 4.99
C GLU A 14 36.87 -47.18 5.49
N HIS A 15 36.90 -46.91 6.80
CA HIS A 15 38.01 -47.29 7.68
C HIS A 15 37.79 -46.74 9.09
N GLU A 16 37.98 -47.62 10.07
CA GLU A 16 38.09 -47.26 11.49
C GLU A 16 39.54 -46.90 11.85
N GLY A 17 39.74 -46.19 12.95
CA GLY A 17 41.06 -45.87 13.49
C GLY A 17 40.96 -45.15 14.84
N SER A 18 41.31 -45.83 15.93
CA SER A 18 41.21 -45.35 17.32
C SER A 18 42.57 -45.33 18.01
N SER A 19 42.83 -44.35 18.89
CA SER A 19 43.87 -44.44 19.94
C SER A 19 43.71 -43.37 21.04
N THR A 20 44.23 -43.67 22.24
CA THR A 20 44.49 -42.78 23.39
C THR A 20 46.02 -42.70 23.65
N MET A 21 46.63 -42.16 24.71
CA MET A 21 46.16 -41.59 26.00
C MET A 21 47.22 -40.63 26.62
N GLU A 22 46.84 -39.77 27.58
CA GLU A 22 47.74 -38.90 28.40
C GLU A 22 48.67 -37.96 27.58
N GLY A 23 49.60 -37.12 28.09
CA GLY A 23 50.04 -36.65 29.43
C GLY A 23 51.32 -35.79 29.25
N MET A 24 51.93 -35.06 30.21
CA MET A 24 51.56 -34.58 31.56
C MET A 24 52.63 -33.53 32.01
N THR A 25 52.27 -32.46 32.75
CA THR A 25 53.15 -31.37 33.31
C THR A 25 53.96 -30.55 32.26
N GLY A 26 54.44 -29.32 32.51
CA GLY A 26 54.34 -28.39 33.66
C GLY A 26 55.04 -27.03 33.39
N ASP A 27 55.09 -26.16 34.42
CA ASP A 27 55.94 -24.95 34.60
C ASP A 27 55.75 -23.62 33.79
N ASN A 28 55.66 -22.52 34.57
CA ASN A 28 56.31 -21.18 34.46
C ASN A 28 56.33 -20.43 33.10
N HIS A 29 56.01 -19.13 33.00
CA HIS A 29 56.38 -18.00 33.87
C HIS A 29 55.47 -16.76 33.64
N THR A 30 55.37 -15.83 34.60
CA THR A 30 54.70 -14.51 34.45
C THR A 30 55.68 -13.36 34.23
N VAL A 31 55.24 -12.30 33.52
CA VAL A 31 55.88 -10.96 33.42
C VAL A 31 54.78 -9.87 33.33
N ASP A 32 55.04 -8.73 33.96
CA ASP A 32 54.21 -7.50 34.10
C ASP A 32 54.29 -6.60 32.83
N TYR A 33 53.55 -5.51 32.58
CA TYR A 33 52.59 -4.66 33.35
C TYR A 33 51.34 -4.40 32.43
N ASP A 34 50.37 -3.48 32.61
CA ASP A 34 50.02 -2.37 33.54
C ASP A 34 48.47 -2.14 33.38
N GLU A 35 47.71 -1.17 33.93
CA GLU A 35 47.94 0.03 34.78
C GLU A 35 46.70 0.24 35.71
N VAL A 36 46.46 1.46 36.23
CA VAL A 36 45.52 1.74 37.33
C VAL A 36 44.26 2.51 36.91
N GLN A 37 43.08 2.04 37.34
CA GLN A 37 42.08 2.96 37.92
C GLN A 37 41.22 2.31 39.00
N LYS A 38 41.07 2.96 40.15
CA LYS A 38 40.43 2.41 41.36
C LYS A 38 39.59 3.48 42.07
N ARG A 39 38.33 3.14 42.40
CA ARG A 39 37.53 3.41 43.63
C ARG A 39 37.71 4.76 44.40
N GLU A 40 36.71 5.37 45.04
CA GLU A 40 35.26 5.08 45.24
C GLU A 40 34.56 6.26 45.98
N THR A 41 33.22 6.28 45.96
CA THR A 41 32.30 6.82 47.00
C THR A 41 32.38 8.28 47.51
N GLY A 42 31.20 8.91 47.70
CA GLY A 42 31.04 10.13 48.51
C GLY A 42 29.59 10.62 48.57
N LYS A 43 28.87 10.39 49.68
CA LYS A 43 27.43 10.66 49.85
C LYS A 43 27.11 12.08 50.38
N ASN A 44 25.83 12.46 50.18
CA ASN A 44 24.97 13.34 51.00
C ASN A 44 24.92 14.87 50.75
N THR A 45 23.73 15.29 50.29
CA THR A 45 22.78 16.19 51.00
C THR A 45 23.26 17.53 51.58
N GLY A 46 22.78 18.63 51.01
CA GLY A 46 22.81 20.00 51.59
C GLY A 46 21.75 20.91 50.96
N ASN A 47 21.22 21.89 51.69
CA ASN A 47 20.11 22.75 51.27
C ASN A 47 20.40 24.24 51.57
N ARG A 48 19.60 25.15 50.98
CA ARG A 48 19.49 26.63 51.17
C ARG A 48 20.39 27.56 50.34
N CYS A 49 19.71 28.25 49.42
CA CYS A 49 19.52 29.71 49.36
C CYS A 49 20.69 30.71 49.21
N ASN A 50 20.50 31.57 48.22
CA ASN A 50 20.81 33.00 48.16
C ASN A 50 22.28 33.47 48.14
N LEU A 51 22.66 34.05 46.99
CA LEU A 51 23.21 35.42 46.97
C LEU A 51 22.84 36.10 45.66
N ASN A 52 22.45 37.38 45.71
CA ASN A 52 22.08 38.17 44.54
C ASN A 52 23.32 38.59 43.75
N MET A 53 23.15 38.78 42.44
CA MET A 53 23.90 39.81 41.71
C MET A 53 22.90 40.60 40.85
N ASP A 54 22.59 41.82 41.28
CA ASP A 54 21.73 42.74 40.55
C ASP A 54 22.44 43.27 39.31
N LEU A 55 21.81 43.15 38.14
CA LEU A 55 22.10 43.97 36.97
C LEU A 55 20.80 44.34 36.25
N GLN A 56 20.04 45.26 36.84
CA GLN A 56 18.93 45.90 36.14
C GLN A 56 19.48 46.91 35.13
N VAL A 57 19.43 46.58 33.84
CA VAL A 57 19.44 47.56 32.76
C VAL A 57 18.21 47.34 31.88
N THR A 58 17.37 48.35 31.79
CA THR A 58 16.08 48.30 31.11
C THR A 58 16.18 48.47 29.60
N THR A 59 15.73 47.47 28.84
CA THR A 59 15.17 47.68 27.49
C THR A 59 14.10 46.63 27.19
N ARG A 60 12.83 47.02 27.29
CA ARG A 60 11.71 46.18 26.80
C ARG A 60 11.63 46.30 25.27
N THR A 61 11.98 45.24 24.54
CA THR A 61 11.71 45.15 23.10
C THR A 61 10.29 44.63 22.85
N PRO A 62 9.45 45.32 22.04
CA PRO A 62 8.09 44.86 21.75
C PRO A 62 8.06 43.60 20.87
N GLU A 63 9.15 43.30 20.17
CA GLU A 63 9.28 42.14 19.27
C GLU A 63 9.21 40.80 20.01
N VAL A 64 9.73 40.71 21.24
CA VAL A 64 9.65 39.46 22.03
C VAL A 64 8.21 39.15 22.42
N ALA A 65 7.43 40.18 22.80
CA ALA A 65 5.99 40.03 23.04
C ALA A 65 5.21 39.68 21.76
N ALA A 66 5.61 40.22 20.61
CA ALA A 66 5.05 39.85 19.31
C ALA A 66 5.37 38.39 18.94
N LEU A 67 6.58 37.90 19.22
CA LEU A 67 6.97 36.49 19.02
C LEU A 67 6.13 35.55 19.90
N PHE A 68 6.01 35.82 21.20
CA PHE A 68 5.15 35.03 22.10
C PHE A 68 3.67 35.05 21.66
N HIS A 69 3.17 36.18 21.13
CA HIS A 69 1.83 36.22 20.55
C HIS A 69 1.72 35.46 19.22
N LEU A 70 2.76 35.41 18.40
CA LEU A 70 2.78 34.65 17.15
C LEU A 70 2.79 33.14 17.43
N GLU A 71 3.58 32.70 18.41
CA GLU A 71 3.69 31.31 18.85
C GLU A 71 2.37 30.83 19.48
N ASN A 72 1.78 31.61 20.40
CA ASN A 72 0.47 31.30 20.96
C ASN A 72 -0.66 31.32 19.91
N LYS A 73 -0.56 32.11 18.82
CA LYS A 73 -1.58 32.12 17.76
C LYS A 73 -1.58 30.86 16.89
N HIS A 74 -0.59 30.00 17.04
CA HIS A 74 -0.62 28.63 16.50
C HIS A 74 -1.19 27.59 17.49
N HIS A 75 -1.56 27.98 18.72
CA HIS A 75 -1.95 27.08 19.80
C HIS A 75 -3.46 27.08 20.11
N PHE A 76 -4.24 26.42 19.25
CA PHE A 76 -5.59 25.88 19.58
C PHE A 76 -6.72 26.88 19.95
N ASP A 77 -7.25 27.59 18.95
CA ASP A 77 -8.64 28.09 18.98
C ASP A 77 -9.65 26.93 18.74
N GLU A 78 -9.66 25.92 19.61
CA GLU A 78 -10.65 24.81 19.59
C GLU A 78 -11.09 24.48 21.04
N PHE A 79 -11.70 25.45 21.72
CA PHE A 79 -12.15 25.32 23.11
C PHE A 79 -13.62 25.70 23.36
N GLU A 80 -14.51 25.46 22.39
CA GLU A 80 -15.91 25.16 22.71
C GLU A 80 -16.00 23.74 23.29
N CYS A 81 -15.67 23.62 24.59
CA CYS A 81 -15.68 22.37 25.31
C CYS A 81 -17.13 21.91 25.57
N SER A 82 -17.69 21.15 24.63
CA SER A 82 -18.90 20.35 24.87
C SER A 82 -18.59 19.21 25.85
N SER A 83 -19.53 18.97 26.77
CA SER A 83 -19.32 18.12 27.94
C SER A 83 -19.20 16.62 27.62
N ASP A 84 -18.60 15.90 28.57
CA ASP A 84 -18.61 14.44 28.71
C ASP A 84 -18.05 13.60 27.55
N GLN A 85 -16.76 13.28 27.65
CA GLN A 85 -16.39 11.87 27.84
C GLN A 85 -15.01 11.74 28.50
N TYR A 86 -14.86 10.76 29.39
CA TYR A 86 -13.57 10.11 29.67
C TYR A 86 -13.07 9.37 28.42
N ARG A 87 -12.63 10.11 27.39
CA ARG A 87 -12.18 9.55 26.12
C ARG A 87 -10.79 8.95 26.30
N LYS A 88 -10.77 7.67 26.68
CA LYS A 88 -9.60 6.78 26.54
C LYS A 88 -8.98 7.03 25.17
N GLN A 89 -7.74 7.56 25.15
CA GLN A 89 -7.16 8.09 23.93
C GLN A 89 -6.90 6.96 22.92
N ASP A 90 -7.70 6.90 21.85
CA ASP A 90 -7.54 5.89 20.81
C ASP A 90 -6.20 6.07 20.09
N LEU A 91 -5.36 5.04 20.16
CA LEU A 91 -4.04 5.06 19.56
C LEU A 91 -4.12 4.71 18.06
N PHE A 92 -3.98 5.72 17.19
CA PHE A 92 -4.07 5.60 15.73
C PHE A 92 -5.43 5.07 15.20
N PRO A 93 -6.59 5.68 15.54
CA PRO A 93 -7.92 5.15 15.21
C PRO A 93 -8.15 4.93 13.71
N LYS A 94 -7.60 5.82 12.87
CA LYS A 94 -7.70 5.75 11.41
C LYS A 94 -6.82 4.66 10.76
N TRP A 95 -5.95 3.98 11.53
CA TRP A 95 -5.04 2.94 11.04
C TRP A 95 -5.45 1.51 11.41
N HIS A 96 -6.29 1.31 12.43
CA HIS A 96 -6.66 -0.04 12.89
C HIS A 96 -7.21 -0.95 11.77
N LEU A 97 -8.08 -0.43 10.91
CA LEU A 97 -8.67 -1.19 9.80
C LEU A 97 -7.62 -1.51 8.70
N PRO A 98 -6.89 -0.53 8.13
CA PRO A 98 -5.78 -0.78 7.21
C PRO A 98 -4.72 -1.76 7.73
N VAL A 99 -4.28 -1.61 8.98
CA VAL A 99 -3.24 -2.47 9.57
C VAL A 99 -3.74 -3.90 9.79
N LYS A 100 -4.98 -4.09 10.28
CA LYS A 100 -5.59 -5.42 10.41
C LYS A 100 -5.72 -6.14 9.06
N ILE A 101 -6.13 -5.41 8.00
CA ILE A 101 -6.22 -5.96 6.64
C ILE A 101 -4.84 -6.31 6.09
N ALA A 102 -3.85 -5.42 6.23
CA ALA A 102 -2.49 -5.68 5.78
C ALA A 102 -1.85 -6.89 6.50
N PHE A 103 -2.06 -7.01 7.81
CA PHE A 103 -1.60 -8.15 8.61
C PHE A 103 -2.27 -9.46 8.17
N ALA A 104 -3.60 -9.46 7.98
CA ALA A 104 -4.32 -10.65 7.52
C ALA A 104 -3.88 -11.10 6.12
N LEU A 105 -3.70 -10.16 5.18
CA LEU A 105 -3.17 -10.43 3.84
C LEU A 105 -1.73 -10.98 3.90
N ALA A 106 -0.87 -10.40 4.75
CA ALA A 106 0.51 -10.85 4.93
C ALA A 106 0.57 -12.27 5.52
N LEU A 107 -0.21 -12.55 6.56
CA LEU A 107 -0.27 -13.86 7.22
C LEU A 107 -0.79 -14.95 6.26
N LEU A 108 -1.89 -14.68 5.55
CA LEU A 108 -2.45 -15.63 4.59
C LEU A 108 -1.47 -15.91 3.44
N THR A 109 -0.86 -14.86 2.87
CA THR A 109 0.12 -15.00 1.78
C THR A 109 1.41 -15.70 2.26
N PHE A 110 1.82 -15.47 3.51
CA PHE A 110 2.96 -16.15 4.12
C PHE A 110 2.70 -17.64 4.28
N ILE A 111 1.57 -18.04 4.88
CA ILE A 111 1.18 -19.45 5.05
C ILE A 111 1.11 -20.13 3.68
N TYR A 112 0.44 -19.51 2.70
CA TYR A 112 0.34 -20.03 1.33
C TYR A 112 1.71 -20.24 0.67
N THR A 113 2.61 -19.25 0.77
CA THR A 113 3.93 -19.32 0.14
C THR A 113 4.86 -20.28 0.87
N PHE A 114 4.77 -20.36 2.20
CA PHE A 114 5.51 -21.32 3.03
C PHE A 114 5.14 -22.77 2.71
N LEU A 115 3.85 -23.06 2.59
CA LEU A 115 3.36 -24.38 2.16
C LEU A 115 3.95 -24.76 0.79
N ARG A 116 3.92 -23.84 -0.17
CA ARG A 116 4.34 -24.08 -1.56
C ARG A 116 5.86 -24.10 -1.79
N ASP A 117 6.65 -23.28 -1.09
CA ASP A 117 8.10 -23.15 -1.29
C ASP A 117 8.96 -24.00 -0.33
N VAL A 118 8.40 -24.39 0.83
CA VAL A 118 9.13 -25.05 1.93
C VAL A 118 8.53 -26.41 2.26
N ILE A 119 7.23 -26.49 2.57
CA ILE A 119 6.61 -27.77 2.96
C ILE A 119 6.49 -28.73 1.78
N TYR A 120 6.09 -28.28 0.59
CA TYR A 120 6.02 -29.16 -0.58
C TYR A 120 7.36 -29.83 -0.95
N PRO A 121 8.49 -29.11 -1.10
CA PRO A 121 9.78 -29.76 -1.36
C PRO A 121 10.26 -30.68 -0.22
N PHE A 122 9.95 -30.33 1.04
CA PHE A 122 10.26 -31.17 2.19
C PHE A 122 9.47 -32.50 2.17
N VAL A 123 8.16 -32.45 1.91
CA VAL A 123 7.30 -33.65 1.90
C VAL A 123 7.49 -34.52 0.65
N THR A 124 7.73 -33.92 -0.52
CA THR A 124 7.71 -34.66 -1.80
C THR A 124 9.09 -34.97 -2.40
N ILE A 125 10.11 -34.18 -2.07
CA ILE A 125 11.48 -34.31 -2.61
C ILE A 125 12.49 -34.59 -1.47
N ASN A 126 12.08 -34.43 -0.20
CA ASN A 126 12.94 -34.48 0.98
C ASN A 126 14.08 -33.44 0.94
N GLU A 127 13.85 -32.28 0.29
CA GLU A 127 14.80 -31.15 0.26
C GLU A 127 14.58 -30.22 1.46
N ASN A 128 15.62 -30.03 2.28
CA ASN A 128 15.61 -29.09 3.42
C ASN A 128 15.61 -27.61 2.97
N ALA A 129 14.43 -27.14 2.58
CA ALA A 129 14.17 -25.84 1.99
C ALA A 129 14.09 -24.66 2.99
N PHE A 130 14.21 -24.89 4.30
CA PHE A 130 13.91 -23.91 5.36
C PHE A 130 14.72 -22.60 5.26
N TYR A 131 15.94 -22.62 4.71
CA TYR A 131 16.74 -21.41 4.45
C TYR A 131 16.05 -20.39 3.52
N LYS A 132 14.99 -20.80 2.80
CA LYS A 132 14.19 -19.91 1.95
C LYS A 132 13.31 -18.95 2.75
N ILE A 133 12.95 -19.27 4.01
CA ILE A 133 11.96 -18.53 4.79
C ILE A 133 12.34 -17.05 4.98
N PRO A 134 13.52 -16.67 5.50
CA PRO A 134 13.74 -15.30 5.95
C PRO A 134 13.73 -14.26 4.82
N ILE A 135 14.15 -14.65 3.60
CA ILE A 135 14.29 -13.72 2.46
C ILE A 135 13.45 -14.13 1.25
N LEU A 136 13.44 -15.40 0.82
CA LEU A 136 12.71 -15.78 -0.41
C LEU A 136 11.19 -15.83 -0.20
N VAL A 137 10.72 -16.36 0.93
CA VAL A 137 9.28 -16.37 1.26
C VAL A 137 8.83 -14.95 1.57
N THR A 138 9.56 -14.22 2.43
CA THR A 138 9.27 -12.80 2.73
C THR A 138 9.19 -11.94 1.48
N ASN A 139 10.16 -12.03 0.57
CA ASN A 139 10.15 -11.23 -0.67
C ASN A 139 9.11 -11.65 -1.72
N LYS A 140 8.38 -12.75 -1.50
CA LYS A 140 7.14 -13.06 -2.23
C LYS A 140 5.90 -12.48 -1.55
N VAL A 141 5.87 -12.42 -0.22
CA VAL A 141 4.75 -11.83 0.55
C VAL A 141 4.70 -10.31 0.38
N LEU A 142 5.83 -9.62 0.56
CA LEU A 142 5.92 -8.15 0.50
C LEU A 142 5.28 -7.53 -0.76
N PRO A 143 5.61 -7.95 -2.01
CA PRO A 143 4.99 -7.37 -3.21
C PRO A 143 3.51 -7.71 -3.37
N VAL A 144 3.08 -8.92 -2.97
CA VAL A 144 1.65 -9.33 -3.02
C VAL A 144 0.82 -8.42 -2.12
N VAL A 145 1.27 -8.20 -0.87
CA VAL A 145 0.60 -7.31 0.09
C VAL A 145 0.62 -5.88 -0.44
N SER A 146 1.77 -5.40 -0.92
CA SER A 146 1.92 -4.05 -1.49
C SER A 146 0.91 -3.77 -2.62
N ILE A 147 0.88 -4.61 -3.66
CA ILE A 147 0.03 -4.39 -4.84
C ILE A 147 -1.47 -4.62 -4.55
N THR A 148 -1.79 -5.53 -3.62
CA THR A 148 -3.16 -5.74 -3.15
C THR A 148 -3.67 -4.51 -2.38
N LEU A 149 -2.87 -3.97 -1.46
CA LEU A 149 -3.22 -2.73 -0.75
C LEU A 149 -3.35 -1.55 -1.71
N LEU A 150 -2.51 -1.46 -2.76
CA LEU A 150 -2.63 -0.44 -3.80
C LEU A 150 -3.96 -0.56 -4.57
N ALA A 151 -4.35 -1.77 -4.98
CA ALA A 151 -5.64 -2.01 -5.62
C ALA A 151 -6.81 -1.62 -4.70
N LEU A 152 -6.71 -1.87 -3.39
CA LEU A 152 -7.69 -1.46 -2.38
C LEU A 152 -7.78 0.06 -2.15
N VAL A 153 -6.81 0.87 -2.62
CA VAL A 153 -6.95 2.35 -2.67
C VAL A 153 -7.95 2.77 -3.76
N TYR A 154 -7.89 2.13 -4.92
CA TYR A 154 -8.59 2.56 -6.13
C TYR A 154 -9.94 1.86 -6.35
N LEU A 155 -10.07 0.60 -5.92
CA LEU A 155 -11.32 -0.18 -5.96
C LEU A 155 -12.55 0.54 -5.39
N PRO A 156 -12.53 1.16 -4.18
CA PRO A 156 -13.74 1.81 -3.65
C PRO A 156 -14.17 3.03 -4.49
N GLY A 157 -13.22 3.68 -5.19
CA GLY A 157 -13.53 4.75 -6.14
C GLY A 157 -14.23 4.24 -7.42
N ALA A 158 -13.92 3.03 -7.87
CA ALA A 158 -14.64 2.36 -8.95
C ALA A 158 -16.04 1.88 -8.49
N LEU A 159 -16.14 1.29 -7.29
CA LEU A 159 -17.42 0.88 -6.69
C LEU A 159 -18.36 2.09 -6.48
N ALA A 160 -17.85 3.22 -5.96
CA ALA A 160 -18.61 4.45 -5.79
C ALA A 160 -19.14 5.01 -7.13
N ALA A 161 -18.37 4.90 -8.22
CA ALA A 161 -18.84 5.27 -9.56
C ALA A 161 -19.91 4.29 -10.09
N GLY A 162 -19.82 3.00 -9.77
CA GLY A 162 -20.84 2.00 -10.04
C GLY A 162 -22.16 2.30 -9.31
N PHE A 163 -22.10 2.60 -8.01
CA PHE A 163 -23.27 3.02 -7.22
C PHE A 163 -23.89 4.33 -7.74
N GLN A 164 -23.09 5.33 -8.13
CA GLN A 164 -23.57 6.55 -8.78
C GLN A 164 -24.33 6.25 -10.09
N LEU A 165 -23.82 5.34 -10.92
CA LEU A 165 -24.49 4.90 -12.15
C LEU A 165 -25.79 4.13 -11.89
N TYR A 166 -25.79 3.25 -10.87
CA TYR A 166 -26.94 2.42 -10.51
C TYR A 166 -28.08 3.23 -9.87
N TYR A 167 -27.77 4.15 -8.96
CA TYR A 167 -28.78 5.01 -8.34
C TYR A 167 -29.23 6.16 -9.26
N GLY A 168 -28.44 6.53 -10.27
CA GLY A 168 -28.79 7.61 -11.20
C GLY A 168 -28.84 9.01 -10.57
N THR A 169 -28.22 9.18 -9.39
CA THR A 169 -28.19 10.41 -8.59
C THR A 169 -26.85 10.53 -7.85
N LYS A 170 -26.48 11.75 -7.45
CA LYS A 170 -25.36 12.01 -6.52
C LYS A 170 -25.78 12.21 -5.06
N TYR A 171 -27.06 12.43 -4.78
CA TYR A 171 -27.54 12.85 -3.45
C TYR A 171 -27.82 11.68 -2.49
N LYS A 172 -27.97 10.46 -3.02
CA LYS A 172 -28.11 9.25 -2.20
C LYS A 172 -26.76 8.89 -1.56
N GLN A 173 -26.75 8.84 -0.23
CA GLN A 173 -25.56 8.47 0.56
C GLN A 173 -25.06 7.07 0.22
N PHE A 174 -23.74 6.87 0.30
CA PHE A 174 -23.13 5.54 0.15
C PHE A 174 -23.35 4.66 1.39
N PRO A 175 -23.34 3.33 1.24
CA PRO A 175 -23.33 2.42 2.39
C PRO A 175 -22.16 2.71 3.34
N GLN A 176 -22.40 2.68 4.65
CA GLN A 176 -21.42 3.07 5.68
C GLN A 176 -20.07 2.31 5.59
N TRP A 177 -20.06 1.08 5.07
CA TRP A 177 -18.83 0.30 4.86
C TRP A 177 -17.95 0.89 3.74
N LEU A 178 -18.58 1.43 2.69
CA LEU A 178 -17.86 2.03 1.55
C LEU A 178 -17.29 3.39 1.94
N ASP A 179 -18.03 4.18 2.73
CA ASP A 179 -17.56 5.46 3.25
C ASP A 179 -16.35 5.29 4.19
N LYS A 180 -16.45 4.41 5.20
CA LYS A 180 -15.33 4.06 6.10
C LYS A 180 -14.08 3.58 5.33
N TRP A 181 -14.26 2.87 4.21
CA TRP A 181 -13.17 2.47 3.32
C TRP A 181 -12.62 3.65 2.51
N MET A 182 -13.48 4.51 1.94
CA MET A 182 -13.08 5.72 1.20
C MET A 182 -12.27 6.70 2.04
N LEU A 183 -12.56 6.80 3.35
CA LEU A 183 -11.79 7.58 4.32
C LEU A 183 -10.43 6.94 4.68
N SER A 184 -10.30 5.61 4.54
CA SER A 184 -9.10 4.83 4.88
C SER A 184 -8.05 4.74 3.75
N ARG A 185 -8.35 5.30 2.56
CA ARG A 185 -7.52 5.17 1.35
C ARG A 185 -6.08 5.70 1.52
N LYS A 186 -5.88 6.78 2.27
CA LYS A 186 -4.54 7.35 2.52
C LYS A 186 -3.62 6.37 3.24
N GLN A 187 -4.16 5.67 4.23
CA GLN A 187 -3.46 4.69 5.05
C GLN A 187 -3.15 3.41 4.25
N PHE A 188 -4.08 2.96 3.39
CA PHE A 188 -3.82 1.87 2.44
C PHE A 188 -2.67 2.20 1.47
N GLY A 189 -2.64 3.43 0.93
CA GLY A 189 -1.56 3.89 0.05
C GLY A 189 -0.20 3.96 0.76
N LEU A 190 -0.15 4.50 1.97
CA LEU A 190 1.08 4.57 2.77
C LEU A 190 1.59 3.17 3.19
N LEU A 191 0.71 2.25 3.57
CA LEU A 191 1.10 0.85 3.82
C LEU A 191 1.61 0.17 2.54
N SER A 192 0.93 0.37 1.40
CA SER A 192 1.39 -0.16 0.11
C SER A 192 2.81 0.32 -0.23
N PHE A 193 3.10 1.63 -0.10
CA PHE A 193 4.44 2.18 -0.31
C PHE A 193 5.50 1.63 0.66
N PHE A 194 5.15 1.42 1.94
CA PHE A 194 6.03 0.78 2.92
C PHE A 194 6.39 -0.66 2.48
N PHE A 195 5.39 -1.48 2.12
CA PHE A 195 5.63 -2.83 1.63
C PHE A 195 6.37 -2.87 0.28
N ALA A 196 6.14 -1.87 -0.60
CA ALA A 196 6.90 -1.72 -1.86
C ALA A 196 8.38 -1.42 -1.62
N THR A 197 8.68 -0.49 -0.69
CA THR A 197 10.05 -0.13 -0.31
C THR A 197 10.77 -1.32 0.32
N MET A 198 10.11 -2.03 1.23
CA MET A 198 10.64 -3.27 1.82
C MET A 198 10.92 -4.34 0.76
N HIS A 199 10.01 -4.54 -0.21
CA HIS A 199 10.22 -5.46 -1.34
C HIS A 199 11.44 -5.05 -2.20
N ALA A 200 11.62 -3.76 -2.46
CA ALA A 200 12.77 -3.25 -3.21
C ALA A 200 14.09 -3.54 -2.48
N CYS A 201 14.18 -3.23 -1.18
CA CYS A 201 15.35 -3.56 -0.36
C CYS A 201 15.64 -5.07 -0.35
N TYR A 202 14.62 -5.91 -0.10
CA TYR A 202 14.78 -7.37 -0.07
C TYR A 202 15.22 -7.94 -1.43
N SER A 203 14.78 -7.34 -2.54
CA SER A 203 15.17 -7.74 -3.90
C SER A 203 16.60 -7.32 -4.24
N LEU A 204 17.01 -6.09 -3.91
CA LEU A 204 18.37 -5.60 -4.08
C LEU A 204 19.40 -6.42 -3.28
N CYS A 205 19.01 -6.99 -2.14
CA CYS A 205 19.87 -7.88 -1.35
C CYS A 205 20.10 -9.28 -1.96
N TYR A 206 19.44 -9.68 -3.06
CA TYR A 206 19.56 -11.04 -3.62
C TYR A 206 21.00 -11.52 -3.91
N PRO A 207 21.86 -10.76 -4.63
CA PRO A 207 23.23 -11.18 -4.94
C PRO A 207 24.18 -11.19 -3.73
N MET A 208 23.85 -10.45 -2.66
CA MET A 208 24.66 -10.42 -1.43
C MET A 208 24.65 -11.77 -0.70
N ARG A 209 23.59 -12.57 -0.84
CA ARG A 209 23.34 -13.80 -0.07
C ARG A 209 24.32 -14.92 -0.42
N ARG A 210 24.87 -15.57 0.61
CA ARG A 210 25.71 -16.79 0.47
C ARG A 210 25.02 -17.88 -0.36
N SER A 211 23.72 -18.11 -0.17
CA SER A 211 22.93 -19.09 -0.92
C SER A 211 22.78 -18.78 -2.42
N TYR A 212 22.93 -17.51 -2.84
CA TYR A 212 23.02 -17.17 -4.26
C TYR A 212 24.43 -17.41 -4.80
N ARG A 213 25.47 -17.00 -4.04
CA ARG A 213 26.88 -17.22 -4.40
C ARG A 213 27.20 -18.71 -4.63
N TYR A 214 26.74 -19.61 -3.76
CA TYR A 214 26.93 -21.05 -3.96
C TYR A 214 26.19 -21.60 -5.18
N LYS A 215 25.01 -21.07 -5.52
CA LYS A 215 24.31 -21.47 -6.77
C LYS A 215 25.05 -20.99 -8.01
N LEU A 216 25.56 -19.75 -8.00
CA LEU A 216 26.38 -19.22 -9.09
C LEU A 216 27.64 -20.06 -9.33
N LEU A 217 28.39 -20.39 -8.28
CA LEU A 217 29.58 -21.25 -8.36
C LEU A 217 29.24 -22.65 -8.92
N ASN A 218 28.14 -23.26 -8.45
CA ASN A 218 27.70 -24.56 -8.94
C ASN A 218 27.29 -24.51 -10.42
N TRP A 219 26.63 -23.43 -10.87
CA TRP A 219 26.27 -23.24 -12.28
C TRP A 219 27.50 -23.03 -13.16
N SER A 220 28.47 -22.21 -12.74
CA SER A 220 29.73 -22.02 -13.48
C SER A 220 30.54 -23.33 -13.58
N TYR A 221 30.63 -24.10 -12.51
CA TYR A 221 31.28 -25.42 -12.54
C TYR A 221 30.56 -26.41 -13.47
N GLN A 222 29.22 -26.43 -13.45
CA GLN A 222 28.42 -27.27 -14.34
C GLN A 222 28.57 -26.85 -15.82
N GLN A 223 28.62 -25.54 -16.12
CA GLN A 223 28.83 -25.02 -17.45
C GLN A 223 30.19 -25.45 -18.03
N VAL A 224 31.27 -25.26 -17.27
CA VAL A 224 32.63 -25.69 -17.68
C VAL A 224 32.67 -27.21 -17.87
N LYS A 225 32.08 -27.99 -16.97
CA LYS A 225 31.98 -29.45 -17.07
C LYS A 225 31.15 -29.93 -18.27
N GLN A 226 30.29 -29.09 -18.83
CA GLN A 226 29.50 -29.35 -20.04
C GLN A 226 30.16 -28.83 -21.33
N GLY A 227 31.33 -28.18 -21.25
CA GLY A 227 32.00 -27.58 -22.41
C GLY A 227 31.24 -26.40 -23.04
N LYS A 228 30.29 -25.80 -22.31
CA LYS A 228 29.41 -24.75 -22.86
C LYS A 228 30.06 -23.37 -22.71
N GLU A 229 30.65 -22.87 -23.77
CA GLU A 229 31.35 -21.57 -23.79
C GLU A 229 30.44 -20.39 -23.41
N ASN A 230 29.33 -20.20 -24.13
CA ASN A 230 28.41 -19.08 -23.90
C ASN A 230 27.14 -19.51 -23.13
N ALA A 231 26.87 -18.84 -22.00
CA ALA A 231 25.69 -19.05 -21.17
C ALA A 231 24.52 -18.07 -21.43
N TRP A 232 24.67 -17.14 -22.36
CA TRP A 232 23.68 -16.10 -22.69
C TRP A 232 22.33 -16.69 -23.15
N ILE A 233 21.23 -16.08 -22.68
CA ILE A 233 19.85 -16.44 -23.08
C ILE A 233 19.06 -15.14 -23.29
N GLU A 234 18.97 -14.71 -24.55
CA GLU A 234 18.40 -13.43 -24.99
C GLU A 234 17.06 -13.08 -24.30
N HIS A 235 16.06 -13.97 -24.39
CA HIS A 235 14.73 -13.73 -23.83
C HIS A 235 14.69 -13.66 -22.29
N ASP A 236 15.61 -14.36 -21.60
CA ASP A 236 15.70 -14.28 -20.13
C ASP A 236 16.28 -12.93 -19.68
N VAL A 237 17.23 -12.38 -20.45
CA VAL A 237 17.83 -11.04 -20.24
C VAL A 237 16.79 -9.95 -20.51
N TRP A 238 16.15 -9.94 -21.69
CA TRP A 238 15.10 -8.95 -22.02
C TRP A 238 13.99 -8.91 -20.98
N ARG A 239 13.52 -10.09 -20.52
CA ARG A 239 12.55 -10.16 -19.42
C ARG A 239 13.07 -9.45 -18.17
N MET A 240 14.31 -9.75 -17.76
CA MET A 240 14.95 -9.20 -16.55
C MET A 240 14.99 -7.68 -16.57
N GLU A 241 15.56 -7.09 -17.63
CA GLU A 241 15.73 -5.64 -17.75
C GLU A 241 14.38 -4.90 -17.80
N ILE A 242 13.42 -5.42 -18.57
CA ILE A 242 12.09 -4.80 -18.67
C ILE A 242 11.37 -4.80 -17.32
N TYR A 243 11.27 -5.93 -16.61
CA TYR A 243 10.52 -5.94 -15.34
C TYR A 243 11.23 -5.15 -14.24
N ILE A 244 12.57 -5.14 -14.19
CA ILE A 244 13.32 -4.32 -13.22
C ILE A 244 13.05 -2.83 -13.47
N SER A 245 13.18 -2.37 -14.72
CA SER A 245 12.92 -0.96 -15.09
C SER A 245 11.48 -0.54 -14.73
N LEU A 246 10.48 -1.36 -15.06
CA LEU A 246 9.08 -1.11 -14.67
C LEU A 246 8.87 -1.09 -13.15
N GLY A 247 9.61 -1.91 -12.40
CA GLY A 247 9.56 -1.93 -10.94
C GLY A 247 10.12 -0.66 -10.32
N ILE A 248 11.25 -0.15 -10.85
CA ILE A 248 11.87 1.11 -10.42
C ILE A 248 10.94 2.29 -10.72
N LEU A 249 10.37 2.36 -11.93
CA LEU A 249 9.41 3.40 -12.31
C LEU A 249 8.13 3.34 -11.46
N GLY A 250 7.60 2.14 -11.19
CA GLY A 250 6.46 1.94 -10.29
C GLY A 250 6.75 2.44 -8.86
N LEU A 251 7.92 2.11 -8.30
CA LEU A 251 8.32 2.55 -6.96
C LEU A 251 8.52 4.08 -6.90
N ALA A 252 9.13 4.69 -7.91
CA ALA A 252 9.29 6.15 -7.99
C ALA A 252 7.93 6.86 -8.02
N MET A 253 6.96 6.32 -8.77
CA MET A 253 5.59 6.83 -8.78
C MET A 253 4.89 6.68 -7.42
N LEU A 254 5.07 5.54 -6.72
CA LEU A 254 4.57 5.36 -5.36
C LEU A 254 5.23 6.34 -4.35
N ALA A 255 6.51 6.65 -4.52
CA ALA A 255 7.20 7.63 -3.68
C ALA A 255 6.59 9.04 -3.83
N ILE A 256 6.24 9.47 -5.05
CA ILE A 256 5.56 10.75 -5.28
C ILE A 256 4.18 10.78 -4.60
N LEU A 257 3.43 9.68 -4.64
CA LEU A 257 2.13 9.55 -3.96
C LEU A 257 2.26 9.59 -2.43
N ALA A 258 3.34 9.02 -1.88
CA ALA A 258 3.65 9.04 -0.45
C ALA A 258 4.13 10.43 0.02
N VAL A 259 5.01 11.09 -0.72
CA VAL A 259 5.50 12.45 -0.43
C VAL A 259 4.35 13.46 -0.48
N THR A 260 3.51 13.42 -1.52
CA THR A 260 2.32 14.29 -1.60
C THR A 260 1.21 13.92 -0.60
N SER A 261 1.35 12.82 0.15
CA SER A 261 0.50 12.49 1.29
C SER A 261 0.95 13.16 2.61
N VAL A 262 2.12 13.80 2.66
CA VAL A 262 2.57 14.58 3.83
C VAL A 262 1.73 15.87 3.93
N PRO A 263 1.22 16.25 5.12
CA PRO A 263 0.31 17.39 5.25
C PRO A 263 0.85 18.71 4.69
N SER A 264 2.10 19.09 4.98
CA SER A 264 2.70 20.33 4.50
C SER A 264 2.68 20.46 2.97
N ILE A 265 2.96 19.37 2.25
CA ILE A 265 2.90 19.33 0.78
C ILE A 265 1.45 19.28 0.31
N SER A 266 0.60 18.47 0.97
CA SER A 266 -0.82 18.34 0.65
C SER A 266 -1.64 19.62 0.85
N HIS A 267 -1.19 20.54 1.70
CA HIS A 267 -1.81 21.86 1.90
C HIS A 267 -1.24 22.97 1.00
N SER A 268 -0.09 22.73 0.36
CA SER A 268 0.54 23.67 -0.59
C SER A 268 0.01 23.49 -2.03
N LEU A 269 -0.48 22.30 -2.37
CA LEU A 269 -1.04 21.98 -3.69
C LEU A 269 -2.51 22.40 -3.82
N THR A 270 -2.92 22.86 -5.01
CA THR A 270 -4.34 23.03 -5.31
C THR A 270 -5.05 21.67 -5.37
N TRP A 271 -6.36 21.65 -5.12
CA TRP A 271 -7.16 20.42 -5.25
C TRP A 271 -7.04 19.76 -6.62
N ARG A 272 -6.87 20.55 -7.70
CA ARG A 272 -6.69 20.05 -9.07
C ARG A 272 -5.38 19.27 -9.21
N GLU A 273 -4.28 19.78 -8.66
CA GLU A 273 -2.96 19.13 -8.71
C GLU A 273 -2.92 17.91 -7.79
N PHE A 274 -3.39 18.04 -6.55
CA PHE A 274 -3.48 16.93 -5.60
C PHE A 274 -4.32 15.77 -6.18
N ASN A 275 -5.49 16.06 -6.76
CA ASN A 275 -6.32 15.05 -7.41
C ASN A 275 -5.68 14.49 -8.69
N PHE A 276 -4.96 15.29 -9.48
CA PHE A 276 -4.21 14.79 -10.64
C PHE A 276 -3.17 13.75 -10.22
N ILE A 277 -2.39 14.05 -9.17
CA ILE A 277 -1.37 13.14 -8.65
C ILE A 277 -2.04 11.90 -8.05
N GLN A 278 -2.87 12.07 -7.02
CA GLN A 278 -3.44 10.94 -6.27
C GLN A 278 -4.38 10.05 -7.11
N THR A 279 -5.03 10.60 -8.16
CA THR A 279 -5.83 9.80 -9.11
C THR A 279 -5.02 9.32 -10.31
N ASN A 280 -4.47 10.21 -11.16
CA ASN A 280 -3.93 9.79 -12.46
C ASN A 280 -2.55 9.13 -12.33
N MET A 281 -1.63 9.75 -11.57
CA MET A 281 -0.35 9.11 -11.24
C MET A 281 -0.57 7.86 -10.39
N GLY A 282 -1.60 7.86 -9.54
CA GLY A 282 -2.10 6.69 -8.81
C GLY A 282 -2.44 5.47 -9.68
N TYR A 283 -3.35 5.65 -10.65
CA TYR A 283 -3.70 4.59 -11.59
C TYR A 283 -2.52 4.19 -12.49
N LEU A 284 -1.61 5.12 -12.84
CA LEU A 284 -0.40 4.81 -13.59
C LEU A 284 0.59 3.96 -12.78
N ALA A 285 0.76 4.23 -11.48
CA ALA A 285 1.56 3.39 -10.58
C ALA A 285 0.99 1.96 -10.49
N LEU A 286 -0.33 1.82 -10.32
CA LEU A 286 -0.99 0.51 -10.31
C LEU A 286 -0.78 -0.25 -11.64
N MET A 287 -0.86 0.46 -12.78
CA MET A 287 -0.52 -0.07 -14.11
C MET A 287 0.92 -0.59 -14.16
N LEU A 288 1.91 0.25 -13.83
CA LEU A 288 3.33 -0.11 -13.88
C LEU A 288 3.67 -1.29 -12.97
N CYS A 289 3.18 -1.30 -11.74
CA CYS A 289 3.36 -2.42 -10.80
C CYS A 289 2.69 -3.71 -11.27
N THR A 290 1.55 -3.62 -11.96
CA THR A 290 0.87 -4.80 -12.55
C THR A 290 1.68 -5.34 -13.74
N ILE A 291 2.12 -4.49 -14.66
CA ILE A 291 2.92 -4.92 -15.82
C ILE A 291 4.27 -5.49 -15.36
N HIS A 292 4.93 -4.89 -14.36
CA HIS A 292 6.12 -5.45 -13.70
C HIS A 292 5.89 -6.92 -13.28
N ALA A 293 4.79 -7.22 -12.58
CA ALA A 293 4.47 -8.59 -12.16
C ALA A 293 4.10 -9.53 -13.32
N LEU A 294 3.43 -9.02 -14.36
CA LEU A 294 3.11 -9.78 -15.58
C LEU A 294 4.37 -10.14 -16.40
N VAL A 295 5.28 -9.19 -16.59
CA VAL A 295 6.55 -9.39 -17.31
C VAL A 295 7.50 -10.26 -16.50
N PHE A 296 7.55 -10.12 -15.17
CA PHE A 296 8.24 -11.10 -14.31
C PHE A 296 7.71 -12.53 -14.55
N ALA A 297 6.42 -12.69 -14.84
CA ALA A 297 5.81 -13.99 -15.08
C ALA A 297 6.06 -14.56 -16.49
N TRP A 298 6.15 -13.75 -17.55
CA TRP A 298 6.56 -14.14 -18.93
C TRP A 298 5.98 -15.50 -19.42
N ASN A 299 6.74 -16.59 -19.40
CA ASN A 299 6.28 -17.94 -19.81
C ASN A 299 5.74 -18.81 -18.66
N LYS A 300 5.87 -18.38 -17.40
CA LYS A 300 5.44 -19.12 -16.18
C LYS A 300 3.91 -19.28 -16.09
N TRP A 301 3.14 -18.62 -16.95
CA TRP A 301 1.69 -18.80 -17.09
C TRP A 301 1.30 -20.15 -17.71
N ILE A 302 2.16 -20.70 -18.56
CA ILE A 302 1.92 -21.92 -19.35
C ILE A 302 2.62 -23.13 -18.71
N ASP A 303 3.63 -22.89 -17.86
CA ASP A 303 4.40 -23.93 -17.17
C ASP A 303 3.57 -24.64 -16.09
N ILE A 304 3.11 -25.85 -16.41
CA ILE A 304 2.33 -26.73 -15.51
C ILE A 304 3.11 -27.02 -14.20
N ASN A 305 4.45 -27.01 -14.23
CA ASN A 305 5.27 -27.24 -13.03
C ASN A 305 5.12 -26.14 -11.96
N GLN A 306 4.46 -25.02 -12.28
CA GLN A 306 4.09 -24.01 -11.29
C GLN A 306 2.89 -24.42 -10.40
N PHE A 307 2.08 -25.41 -10.79
CA PHE A 307 0.86 -25.81 -10.07
C PHE A 307 1.15 -26.89 -9.03
N VAL A 308 1.64 -26.46 -7.87
CA VAL A 308 2.03 -27.30 -6.75
C VAL A 308 0.78 -27.72 -5.96
N TRP A 309 0.48 -29.02 -5.87
CA TRP A 309 -0.76 -29.54 -5.28
C TRP A 309 -2.02 -28.81 -5.78
N TYR A 310 -2.10 -28.57 -7.10
CA TYR A 310 -3.14 -27.77 -7.78
C TYR A 310 -3.21 -26.28 -7.39
N THR A 311 -2.37 -25.80 -6.47
CA THR A 311 -2.34 -24.39 -6.07
C THR A 311 -1.58 -23.53 -7.09
N PRO A 312 -2.14 -22.38 -7.54
CA PRO A 312 -1.49 -21.52 -8.52
C PRO A 312 -0.24 -20.82 -7.97
N PRO A 313 0.72 -20.42 -8.83
CA PRO A 313 1.84 -19.60 -8.39
C PRO A 313 1.39 -18.25 -7.82
N THR A 314 2.06 -17.81 -6.74
CA THR A 314 1.68 -16.62 -5.94
C THR A 314 1.51 -15.33 -6.75
N PHE A 315 2.19 -15.19 -7.91
CA PHE A 315 2.04 -14.02 -8.78
C PHE A 315 0.64 -13.92 -9.43
N MET A 316 -0.06 -15.03 -9.67
CA MET A 316 -1.41 -15.01 -10.24
C MET A 316 -2.40 -14.40 -9.25
N LEU A 317 -2.28 -14.78 -7.96
CA LEU A 317 -3.05 -14.19 -6.87
C LEU A 317 -2.76 -12.68 -6.72
N ALA A 318 -1.49 -12.29 -6.88
CA ALA A 318 -1.04 -10.90 -6.76
C ALA A 318 -1.66 -9.97 -7.82
N VAL A 319 -1.71 -10.40 -9.09
CA VAL A 319 -2.18 -9.53 -10.19
C VAL A 319 -3.69 -9.57 -10.40
N PHE A 320 -4.41 -10.57 -9.89
CA PHE A 320 -5.85 -10.72 -10.09
C PHE A 320 -6.64 -9.47 -9.68
N LEU A 321 -6.49 -9.01 -8.44
CA LEU A 321 -7.22 -7.82 -7.94
C LEU A 321 -6.81 -6.52 -8.66
N PRO A 322 -5.51 -6.21 -8.87
CA PRO A 322 -5.08 -5.11 -9.73
C PRO A 322 -5.69 -5.13 -11.13
N ILE A 323 -5.72 -6.29 -11.81
CA ILE A 323 -6.30 -6.42 -13.16
C ILE A 323 -7.80 -6.11 -13.13
N VAL A 324 -8.56 -6.62 -12.15
CA VAL A 324 -9.99 -6.29 -12.01
C VAL A 324 -10.19 -4.78 -11.82
N VAL A 325 -9.39 -4.13 -10.97
CA VAL A 325 -9.46 -2.67 -10.74
C VAL A 325 -9.14 -1.87 -12.01
N LEU A 326 -8.13 -2.29 -12.78
CA LEU A 326 -7.76 -1.66 -14.05
C LEU A 326 -8.82 -1.88 -15.14
N LEU A 327 -9.43 -3.06 -15.23
CA LEU A 327 -10.54 -3.34 -16.14
C LEU A 327 -11.79 -2.51 -15.80
N CYS A 328 -12.18 -2.44 -14.51
CA CYS A 328 -13.25 -1.57 -14.05
C CYS A 328 -12.97 -0.09 -14.35
N LYS A 329 -11.73 0.37 -14.17
CA LYS A 329 -11.30 1.73 -14.53
C LYS A 329 -11.43 1.99 -16.03
N SER A 330 -10.99 1.07 -16.87
CA SER A 330 -11.10 1.18 -18.34
C SER A 330 -12.56 1.21 -18.80
N ALA A 331 -13.42 0.36 -18.24
CA ALA A 331 -14.86 0.41 -18.51
C ALA A 331 -15.48 1.78 -18.12
N LEU A 332 -15.14 2.32 -16.95
CA LEU A 332 -15.61 3.64 -16.50
C LEU A 332 -15.05 4.83 -17.31
N LEU A 333 -13.98 4.63 -18.10
CA LEU A 333 -13.42 5.63 -19.01
C LEU A 333 -14.13 5.65 -20.38
N VAL A 334 -14.90 4.62 -20.75
CA VAL A 334 -15.67 4.56 -22.01
C VAL A 334 -16.55 5.81 -22.15
N PRO A 335 -16.54 6.52 -23.31
CA PRO A 335 -17.17 7.84 -23.44
C PRO A 335 -18.64 7.91 -22.99
N CYS A 336 -19.43 6.86 -23.23
CA CYS A 336 -20.84 6.80 -22.84
C CYS A 336 -21.01 6.81 -21.31
N LEU A 337 -20.26 5.96 -20.60
CA LEU A 337 -20.30 5.89 -19.14
C LEU A 337 -19.67 7.13 -18.51
N ARG A 338 -18.53 7.61 -19.04
CA ARG A 338 -17.89 8.85 -18.59
C ARG A 338 -18.82 10.06 -18.69
N LYS A 339 -19.52 10.24 -19.82
CA LYS A 339 -20.51 11.32 -20.00
C LYS A 339 -21.67 11.20 -19.00
N ARG A 340 -22.20 9.99 -18.76
CA ARG A 340 -23.28 9.75 -17.79
C ARG A 340 -22.85 10.05 -16.35
N ILE A 341 -21.67 9.57 -15.93
CA ILE A 341 -21.09 9.87 -14.60
C ILE A 341 -20.88 11.38 -14.42
N GLN A 342 -20.40 12.07 -15.46
CA GLN A 342 -20.19 13.52 -15.41
C GLN A 342 -21.52 14.28 -15.23
N LYS A 343 -22.57 13.92 -15.98
CA LYS A 343 -23.93 14.48 -15.78
C LYS A 343 -24.42 14.31 -14.34
N ILE A 344 -24.33 13.09 -13.80
CA ILE A 344 -24.77 12.78 -12.43
C ILE A 344 -24.00 13.62 -11.40
N ARG A 345 -22.68 13.79 -11.56
CA ARG A 345 -21.86 14.64 -10.67
C ARG A 345 -22.19 16.13 -10.78
N CYS A 346 -22.52 16.60 -11.98
CA CYS A 346 -23.07 17.95 -12.19
C CYS A 346 -24.47 18.13 -11.53
N GLY A 347 -25.14 17.06 -11.10
CA GLY A 347 -26.43 17.11 -10.39
C GLY A 347 -27.64 16.67 -11.20
N TRP A 348 -27.45 15.97 -12.31
CA TRP A 348 -28.53 15.33 -13.06
C TRP A 348 -29.04 14.08 -12.34
N ASP A 349 -30.32 14.10 -11.94
CA ASP A 349 -31.03 12.97 -11.34
C ASP A 349 -32.00 12.35 -12.35
N VAL A 350 -31.83 11.05 -12.64
CA VAL A 350 -32.68 10.32 -13.60
C VAL A 350 -34.15 10.34 -13.17
N ASN A 351 -34.41 10.17 -11.87
CA ASN A 351 -35.76 10.06 -11.32
C ASN A 351 -36.57 11.35 -11.50
N THR A 352 -35.92 12.51 -11.36
CA THR A 352 -36.56 13.83 -11.53
C THR A 352 -36.90 14.12 -12.99
N GLU A 353 -36.17 13.54 -13.95
CA GLU A 353 -36.52 13.66 -15.37
C GLU A 353 -37.66 12.69 -15.77
N THR A 354 -37.70 11.48 -15.20
CA THR A 354 -38.84 10.57 -15.42
C THR A 354 -40.14 11.14 -14.84
N ASP A 355 -40.09 11.77 -13.66
CA ASP A 355 -41.24 12.43 -13.04
C ASP A 355 -41.74 13.62 -13.87
N LYS A 356 -40.83 14.50 -14.33
CA LYS A 356 -41.16 15.57 -15.31
C LYS A 356 -41.73 15.02 -16.64
N THR A 357 -41.27 13.86 -17.09
CA THR A 357 -41.77 13.21 -18.31
C THR A 357 -43.15 12.58 -18.08
N GLN A 358 -43.45 12.08 -16.88
CA GLN A 358 -44.80 11.65 -16.50
C GLN A 358 -45.74 12.85 -16.33
N MET A 359 -45.32 13.95 -15.70
CA MET A 359 -46.12 15.18 -15.63
C MET A 359 -46.46 15.72 -17.02
N THR A 360 -45.48 15.83 -17.93
CA THR A 360 -45.71 16.40 -19.27
C THR A 360 -46.51 15.47 -20.20
N SER A 361 -46.41 14.15 -20.04
CA SER A 361 -47.30 13.20 -20.73
C SER A 361 -48.71 13.17 -20.13
N SER A 362 -48.85 13.23 -18.80
CA SER A 362 -50.15 13.36 -18.12
C SER A 362 -50.88 14.66 -18.52
N PHE A 363 -50.17 15.80 -18.56
CA PHE A 363 -50.73 17.06 -19.08
C PHE A 363 -51.17 16.94 -20.55
N ARG A 364 -50.43 16.21 -21.40
CA ARG A 364 -50.87 15.92 -22.78
C ARG A 364 -52.15 15.09 -22.83
N TYR A 365 -52.31 14.08 -21.97
CA TYR A 365 -53.56 13.33 -21.88
C TYR A 365 -54.73 14.19 -21.37
N ILE A 366 -54.51 15.05 -20.37
CA ILE A 366 -55.54 15.98 -19.85
C ILE A 366 -55.95 17.01 -20.93
N THR A 367 -55.01 17.46 -21.77
CA THR A 367 -55.29 18.41 -22.86
C THR A 367 -56.16 17.79 -23.97
N PHE A 368 -56.27 16.47 -24.05
CA PHE A 368 -57.15 15.76 -25.00
C PHE A 368 -58.56 15.46 -24.46
N ILE A 369 -58.88 15.83 -23.21
CA ILE A 369 -60.23 15.63 -22.61
C ILE A 369 -60.91 16.98 -22.36
N PHE A 370 -60.89 17.86 -23.37
CA PHE A 370 -61.81 19.00 -23.48
C PHE A 370 -62.15 19.27 -24.96
N PRO A 371 -63.37 18.94 -25.44
CA PRO A 371 -63.83 19.44 -26.74
C PRO A 371 -64.05 20.96 -26.66
N ALA A 372 -63.90 21.65 -27.79
CA ALA A 372 -63.87 23.11 -27.82
C ALA A 372 -65.24 23.76 -27.52
N GLY A 373 -65.22 24.87 -26.78
CA GLY A 373 -66.32 25.85 -26.79
C GLY A 373 -66.76 26.39 -25.42
N LEU A 374 -66.06 27.41 -24.92
CA LEU A 374 -66.65 28.60 -24.29
C LEU A 374 -65.58 29.64 -23.92
N THR A 375 -65.88 30.92 -24.12
CA THR A 375 -65.00 32.07 -23.83
C THR A 375 -65.42 32.77 -22.54
N MET A 376 -64.50 32.99 -21.59
CA MET A 376 -64.70 33.94 -20.49
C MET A 376 -63.38 34.41 -19.83
N GLY A 377 -63.32 35.72 -19.53
CA GLY A 377 -62.65 36.37 -18.38
C GLY A 377 -61.22 35.99 -17.93
N PRO A 378 -60.26 36.95 -17.93
CA PRO A 378 -58.99 36.80 -17.19
C PRO A 378 -59.15 37.23 -15.71
N LEU A 379 -58.65 36.44 -14.75
CA LEU A 379 -58.57 36.85 -13.34
C LEU A 379 -57.53 36.07 -12.50
N ALA A 380 -57.08 36.70 -11.42
CA ALA A 380 -56.34 36.13 -10.28
C ALA A 380 -55.03 35.35 -10.55
N ARG A 381 -53.92 36.09 -10.75
CA ARG A 381 -52.57 35.57 -10.45
C ARG A 381 -52.42 35.41 -8.93
N ILE A 382 -52.57 34.20 -8.41
CA ILE A 382 -52.31 33.89 -7.00
C ILE A 382 -50.79 33.88 -6.76
N GLY A 383 -50.34 34.64 -5.75
CA GLY A 383 -48.94 34.66 -5.33
C GLY A 383 -48.59 33.49 -4.40
N ILE A 384 -47.36 33.01 -4.50
CA ILE A 384 -46.74 32.06 -3.57
C ILE A 384 -45.43 32.70 -3.08
N ASN A 385 -45.19 32.66 -1.78
CA ASN A 385 -44.11 33.43 -1.13
C ASN A 385 -42.70 32.95 -1.51
N ASP A 386 -41.78 33.91 -1.64
CA ASP A 386 -40.34 33.65 -1.75
C ASP A 386 -39.77 33.09 -0.44
N GLY A 387 -39.66 31.77 -0.36
CA GLY A 387 -38.95 31.07 0.71
C GLY A 387 -37.43 31.16 0.52
N GLN A 388 -36.77 32.08 1.24
CA GLN A 388 -35.30 32.10 1.31
C GLN A 388 -34.78 30.77 1.87
N LEU A 389 -33.81 30.15 1.19
CA LEU A 389 -33.12 28.98 1.71
C LEU A 389 -31.62 29.05 1.37
N LEU A 390 -30.86 29.60 2.32
CA LEU A 390 -29.41 29.74 2.26
C LEU A 390 -28.75 28.35 2.28
N LEU A 391 -28.07 28.00 1.18
CA LEU A 391 -27.21 26.81 1.10
C LEU A 391 -25.75 27.24 1.03
N GLY A 392 -25.11 27.31 2.21
CA GLY A 392 -23.66 27.47 2.31
C GLY A 392 -22.90 26.22 1.82
N PRO A 393 -21.62 26.37 1.43
CA PRO A 393 -20.83 25.26 0.91
C PRO A 393 -20.44 24.27 2.03
N PHE A 394 -20.93 23.04 1.94
CA PHE A 394 -20.44 21.93 2.77
C PHE A 394 -19.02 21.49 2.35
N ARG A 395 -18.21 21.12 3.35
CA ARG A 395 -16.84 20.61 3.20
C ARG A 395 -16.77 19.19 2.63
#